data_AF-Q0U470-F1
#
_entry.id   AF-Q0U470-F1
#
_cell.length_a   1.000
_cell.length_b   1.000
_cell.length_c   1.000
_cell.angle_alpha   90.00
_cell.angle_beta   90.00
_cell.angle_gamma   90.00
#
_symmetry.space_group_name_H-M   'P 1'
#
loop_
_entity.id
_entity.type
_entity.pdbx_description
1 polymer ?
#
loop_
_entity_poly.entity_id
_entity_poly.type
_entity_poly.pdbx_seq_one_letter_code
_entity_poly.pdbx_strand_id
1 'polypeptide(L)'
;MESSEPEKRRYIIRNKDIFEPYAPPYHLPFPTGARLTAYELLAFLPNSLRSPDIVYRFASNGASRRAIWTIVNSARDLQKEWTPNQCGSILAQVMNRAGFEGWVITAHWDWHSALKNTWDESNLEVTGFKTLGKQQEADDLDKNRHVPFKDLAVSVRRWPQGDEALDLTRMVKHCVENPDELWLYPQDYSRLLSIVGGPAPAGRGHKDRQIFMRWEDVKPAQPRTWSATEMEAAKNILETRKESKSKGDAKLKTPNLQRQAESKGKGIAKLETQKFRTQTSEPMPTAALPAALPAALPAALPAALPAASTATPIATPTTTPTTAPHMGRERPKKRPRLDDMALKEATNKGEREAHVEHDAPPPAKHYTPASAKYVAPPTEATAPDEAVVLRAFNAECMAGETDMFSAYAFGGPRKQLPYRMLHNIEQPDKGDFSGWAENLRWAFEQRACFYHAMQTEGWNESPAHLEFIAQTRQKQVWASEELLEQIMEEEGEEEEDEE
;
A
#
# COMPACT_ATOMS: atom_id res chain seq x y z
N MET A 1 5.05 18.20 -56.56
CA MET A 1 5.45 18.32 -55.14
C MET A 1 4.81 17.16 -54.41
N GLU A 2 5.55 16.06 -54.33
CA GLU A 2 5.15 14.86 -53.60
C GLU A 2 5.22 15.23 -52.12
N SER A 3 4.04 15.37 -51.49
CA SER A 3 3.91 15.63 -50.06
C SER A 3 4.54 14.45 -49.33
N SER A 4 5.76 14.63 -48.84
CA SER A 4 6.38 13.67 -47.93
C SER A 4 5.52 13.59 -46.68
N GLU A 5 4.67 12.57 -46.63
CA GLU A 5 3.95 12.22 -45.41
C GLU A 5 5.01 12.08 -44.32
N PRO A 6 4.94 12.88 -43.24
CA PRO A 6 5.92 12.80 -42.17
C PRO A 6 5.88 11.37 -41.68
N GLU A 7 6.98 10.66 -41.90
CA GLU A 7 7.21 9.30 -41.47
C GLU A 7 6.81 9.25 -40.00
N LYS A 8 5.57 8.80 -39.73
CA LYS A 8 5.00 8.75 -38.40
C LYS A 8 5.96 7.84 -37.66
N ARG A 9 6.86 8.42 -36.88
CA ARG A 9 7.75 7.72 -35.96
C ARG A 9 6.81 6.93 -35.07
N ARG A 10 6.46 5.72 -35.51
CA ARG A 10 5.74 4.74 -34.74
C ARG A 10 6.69 4.50 -33.60
N TYR A 11 6.44 5.20 -32.49
CA TYR A 11 7.07 4.90 -31.23
C TYR A 11 6.51 3.51 -30.89
N ILE A 12 7.17 2.49 -31.44
CA ILE A 12 7.03 1.12 -31.01
C ILE A 12 7.46 1.24 -29.57
N ILE A 13 6.48 1.30 -28.66
CA ILE A 13 6.70 0.89 -27.28
C ILE A 13 7.33 -0.48 -27.46
N ARG A 14 8.67 -0.53 -27.38
CA ARG A 14 9.36 -1.79 -27.25
C ARG A 14 8.64 -2.44 -26.08
N ASN A 15 8.22 -3.69 -26.26
CA ASN A 15 7.55 -4.51 -25.24
C ASN A 15 8.49 -4.79 -24.05
N LYS A 16 9.19 -3.76 -23.58
CA LYS A 16 9.95 -3.74 -22.36
C LYS A 16 8.91 -3.67 -21.26
N ASP A 17 8.95 -4.64 -20.37
CA ASP A 17 8.16 -4.64 -19.16
C ASP A 17 8.51 -3.37 -18.37
N ILE A 18 7.49 -2.53 -18.15
CA ILE A 18 7.63 -1.23 -17.49
C ILE A 18 7.88 -1.45 -16.00
N PHE A 19 7.15 -2.42 -15.44
CA PHE A 19 7.17 -2.79 -14.02
C PHE A 19 7.99 -4.05 -13.80
N GLU A 20 9.05 -4.23 -14.59
CA GLU A 20 10.06 -5.28 -14.43
C GLU A 20 9.55 -6.71 -14.68
N PRO A 21 10.47 -7.70 -14.77
CA PRO A 21 10.09 -9.08 -15.10
C PRO A 21 9.19 -9.74 -14.06
N TYR A 22 9.13 -9.22 -12.83
CA TYR A 22 8.38 -9.85 -11.73
C TYR A 22 6.90 -9.46 -11.70
N ALA A 23 6.51 -8.36 -12.35
CA ALA A 23 5.10 -8.01 -12.47
C ALA A 23 4.34 -9.05 -13.31
N PRO A 24 3.04 -9.29 -13.01
CA PRO A 24 2.24 -10.17 -13.83
C PRO A 24 2.20 -9.73 -15.29
N PRO A 25 2.13 -10.68 -16.25
CA PRO A 25 2.20 -10.36 -17.67
C PRO A 25 1.12 -9.38 -18.10
N TYR A 26 1.45 -8.44 -18.98
CA TYR A 26 0.52 -7.38 -19.42
C TYR A 26 -0.67 -7.87 -20.27
N HIS A 27 -0.65 -9.12 -20.72
CA HIS A 27 -1.72 -9.74 -21.51
C HIS A 27 -2.70 -10.54 -20.65
N LEU A 28 -2.47 -10.59 -19.33
CA LEU A 28 -3.30 -11.33 -18.39
C LEU A 28 -4.74 -10.78 -18.38
N PRO A 29 -5.75 -11.58 -18.74
CA PRO A 29 -7.12 -11.07 -18.84
C PRO A 29 -7.74 -10.77 -17.48
N PHE A 30 -8.79 -9.95 -17.48
CA PHE A 30 -9.61 -9.73 -16.29
C PHE A 30 -10.72 -10.80 -16.19
N PRO A 31 -10.97 -11.38 -15.00
CA PRO A 31 -12.04 -12.33 -14.80
C PRO A 31 -13.42 -11.69 -14.92
N THR A 32 -14.39 -12.47 -15.40
CA THR A 32 -15.80 -12.07 -15.45
C THR A 32 -16.39 -11.94 -14.05
N GLY A 33 -17.13 -10.86 -13.80
CA GLY A 33 -17.75 -10.53 -12.52
C GLY A 33 -16.76 -10.07 -11.44
N ALA A 34 -15.47 -9.91 -11.77
CA ALA A 34 -14.48 -9.45 -10.82
C ALA A 34 -14.66 -7.96 -10.53
N ARG A 35 -14.70 -7.61 -9.24
CA ARG A 35 -14.67 -6.22 -8.76
C ARG A 35 -13.32 -6.00 -8.09
N LEU A 36 -12.56 -5.06 -8.63
CA LEU A 36 -11.19 -4.80 -8.19
C LEU A 36 -11.06 -3.33 -7.85
N THR A 37 -10.46 -3.00 -6.71
CA THR A 37 -10.16 -1.60 -6.36
C THR A 37 -9.03 -1.06 -7.22
N ALA A 38 -8.92 0.26 -7.36
CA ALA A 38 -7.76 0.88 -8.00
C ALA A 38 -6.42 0.44 -7.35
N TYR A 39 -6.39 0.29 -6.03
CA TYR A 39 -5.18 -0.12 -5.32
C TYR A 39 -4.84 -1.60 -5.60
N GLU A 40 -5.81 -2.51 -5.61
CA GLU A 40 -5.58 -3.92 -5.98
C GLU A 40 -5.04 -4.07 -7.40
N LEU A 41 -5.59 -3.30 -8.34
CA LEU A 41 -5.11 -3.26 -9.72
C LEU A 41 -3.67 -2.77 -9.80
N LEU A 42 -3.30 -1.71 -9.09
CA LEU A 42 -1.94 -1.16 -9.13
C LEU A 42 -0.92 -2.01 -8.33
N ALA A 43 -1.35 -2.61 -7.22
CA ALA A 43 -0.52 -3.44 -6.37
C ALA A 43 -0.26 -4.82 -7.00
N PHE A 44 -1.30 -5.54 -7.40
CA PHE A 44 -1.17 -6.90 -7.91
C PHE A 44 -1.01 -6.98 -9.43
N LEU A 45 -1.60 -6.04 -10.18
CA LEU A 45 -1.67 -6.08 -11.64
C LEU A 45 -1.19 -4.76 -12.25
N PRO A 46 0.02 -4.24 -11.94
CA PRO A 46 0.42 -2.89 -12.36
C PRO A 46 0.40 -2.69 -13.89
N ASN A 47 0.63 -3.78 -14.64
CA ASN A 47 0.51 -3.78 -16.10
C ASN A 47 -0.94 -3.57 -16.61
N SER A 48 -1.95 -3.57 -15.74
CA SER A 48 -3.33 -3.16 -16.05
C SER A 48 -3.41 -1.72 -16.55
N LEU A 49 -2.44 -0.86 -16.21
CA LEU A 49 -2.30 0.49 -16.78
C LEU A 49 -2.03 0.51 -18.29
N ARG A 50 -1.79 -0.65 -18.91
CA ARG A 50 -1.74 -0.82 -20.36
C ARG A 50 -3.12 -1.05 -21.00
N SER A 51 -4.17 -1.18 -20.19
CA SER A 51 -5.56 -1.25 -20.63
C SER A 51 -6.13 0.16 -20.75
N PRO A 52 -6.65 0.57 -21.93
CA PRO A 52 -7.30 1.87 -22.08
C PRO A 52 -8.55 1.98 -21.21
N ASP A 53 -9.26 0.87 -20.95
CA ASP A 53 -10.46 0.86 -20.12
C ASP A 53 -10.13 1.15 -18.64
N ILE A 54 -9.03 0.59 -18.13
CA ILE A 54 -8.52 0.89 -16.78
C ILE A 54 -8.09 2.35 -16.68
N VAL A 55 -7.31 2.84 -17.66
CA VAL A 55 -6.84 4.24 -17.66
C VAL A 55 -8.01 5.21 -17.72
N TYR A 56 -9.01 4.93 -18.56
CA TYR A 56 -10.22 5.74 -18.66
C TYR A 56 -11.01 5.74 -17.35
N ARG A 57 -11.21 4.56 -16.73
CA ARG A 57 -11.88 4.41 -15.43
C ARG A 57 -11.17 5.23 -14.35
N PHE A 58 -9.85 5.09 -14.24
CA PHE A 58 -9.06 5.80 -13.25
C PHE A 58 -9.15 7.32 -13.42
N ALA A 59 -8.96 7.81 -14.65
CA ALA A 59 -9.05 9.25 -14.93
C ALA A 59 -10.46 9.81 -14.66
N SER A 60 -11.51 9.08 -15.03
CA SER A 60 -12.91 9.47 -14.76
C SER A 60 -13.19 9.56 -13.26
N ASN A 61 -12.55 8.69 -12.48
CA ASN A 61 -12.66 8.64 -11.03
C ASN A 61 -11.61 9.52 -10.31
N GLY A 62 -11.03 10.51 -10.99
CA GLY A 62 -10.18 11.51 -10.36
C GLY A 62 -8.73 11.10 -10.11
N ALA A 63 -8.23 10.05 -10.77
CA ALA A 63 -6.81 9.72 -10.70
C ALA A 63 -5.95 10.85 -11.27
N SER A 64 -4.85 11.15 -10.58
CA SER A 64 -3.78 11.97 -11.10
C SER A 64 -2.55 11.12 -11.46
N ARG A 65 -1.61 11.70 -12.21
CA ARG A 65 -0.29 11.05 -12.42
C ARG A 65 0.41 10.80 -11.10
N ARG A 66 0.29 11.74 -10.16
CA ARG A 66 0.95 11.69 -8.86
C ARG A 66 0.39 10.55 -8.03
N ALA A 67 -0.93 10.46 -7.86
CA ALA A 67 -1.54 9.38 -7.09
C ALA A 67 -1.22 7.98 -7.67
N ILE A 68 -1.31 7.79 -8.99
CA ILE A 68 -0.97 6.50 -9.62
C ILE A 68 0.51 6.15 -9.39
N TRP A 69 1.40 7.12 -9.60
CA TRP A 69 2.84 6.97 -9.36
C TRP A 69 3.14 6.63 -7.89
N THR A 70 2.53 7.35 -6.96
CA THR A 70 2.71 7.13 -5.52
C THR A 70 2.25 5.73 -5.12
N ILE A 71 1.06 5.31 -5.57
CA ILE A 71 0.53 3.98 -5.26
C ILE A 71 1.47 2.89 -5.78
N VAL A 72 1.89 2.96 -7.05
CA VAL A 72 2.74 1.91 -7.63
C VAL A 72 4.08 1.79 -6.89
N ASN A 73 4.77 2.91 -6.64
CA ASN A 73 6.06 2.89 -5.94
C ASN A 73 5.93 2.52 -4.45
N SER A 74 4.76 2.73 -3.83
CA SER A 74 4.52 2.33 -2.44
C SER A 74 4.08 0.88 -2.31
N ALA A 75 3.29 0.40 -3.27
CA ALA A 75 2.72 -0.94 -3.26
C ALA A 75 3.70 -2.00 -3.76
N ARG A 76 4.67 -1.64 -4.60
CA ARG A 76 5.58 -2.59 -5.25
C ARG A 76 7.03 -2.23 -5.08
N ASP A 77 7.85 -3.26 -4.92
CA ASP A 77 9.30 -3.11 -5.01
C ASP A 77 9.71 -3.14 -6.49
N LEU A 78 10.24 -2.02 -6.96
CA LEU A 78 10.80 -1.86 -8.30
C LEU A 78 12.33 -1.75 -8.18
N GLN A 79 13.09 -2.45 -9.03
CA GLN A 79 14.53 -2.26 -9.24
C GLN A 79 14.86 -0.81 -9.56
N LYS A 80 13.98 -0.12 -10.29
CA LYS A 80 14.10 1.32 -10.52
C LYS A 80 12.80 2.03 -10.20
N GLU A 81 12.91 3.11 -9.43
CA GLU A 81 11.78 4.00 -9.16
C GLU A 81 11.12 4.42 -10.47
N TRP A 82 9.81 4.16 -10.56
CA TRP A 82 9.04 4.62 -11.67
C TRP A 82 8.80 6.11 -11.49
N THR A 83 8.99 6.93 -12.52
CA THR A 83 8.88 8.40 -12.38
C THR A 83 7.50 8.92 -12.79
N PRO A 84 7.05 10.09 -12.30
CA PRO A 84 5.79 10.70 -12.71
C PRO A 84 5.70 10.98 -14.22
N ASN A 85 6.84 11.27 -14.85
CA ASN A 85 6.92 11.50 -16.30
C ASN A 85 6.72 10.21 -17.09
N GLN A 86 7.31 9.10 -16.64
CA GLN A 86 7.07 7.79 -17.23
C GLN A 86 5.59 7.40 -17.09
N CYS A 87 5.00 7.61 -15.91
CA CYS A 87 3.57 7.41 -15.67
C CYS A 87 2.71 8.17 -16.69
N GLY A 88 2.87 9.49 -16.78
CA GLY A 88 2.12 10.30 -17.74
C GLY A 88 2.29 9.86 -19.19
N SER A 89 3.52 9.52 -19.58
CA SER A 89 3.84 9.06 -20.93
C SER A 89 3.12 7.74 -21.27
N ILE A 90 3.09 6.79 -20.33
CA ILE A 90 2.41 5.50 -20.53
C ILE A 90 0.90 5.69 -20.65
N LEU A 91 0.28 6.43 -19.74
CA LEU A 91 -1.16 6.69 -19.77
C LEU A 91 -1.57 7.36 -21.08
N ALA A 92 -0.84 8.40 -21.50
CA ALA A 92 -1.08 9.08 -22.76
C ALA A 92 -0.94 8.14 -23.96
N GLN A 93 0.13 7.35 -24.03
CA GLN A 93 0.36 6.45 -25.15
C GLN A 93 -0.73 5.37 -25.25
N VAL A 94 -1.17 4.81 -24.12
CA VAL A 94 -2.24 3.79 -24.09
C VAL A 94 -3.55 4.37 -24.62
N MET A 95 -3.93 5.56 -24.18
CA MET A 95 -5.16 6.22 -24.63
C MET A 95 -5.10 6.64 -26.10
N ASN A 96 -3.97 7.21 -26.55
CA ASN A 96 -3.78 7.56 -27.97
C ASN A 96 -3.91 6.34 -28.88
N ARG A 97 -3.37 5.18 -28.48
CA ARG A 97 -3.50 3.91 -29.23
C ARG A 97 -4.93 3.38 -29.27
N ALA A 98 -5.75 3.73 -28.30
CA ALA A 98 -7.17 3.40 -28.27
C ALA A 98 -8.04 4.40 -29.07
N GLY A 99 -7.43 5.36 -29.78
CA GLY A 99 -8.13 6.33 -30.61
C GLY A 99 -8.44 7.67 -29.92
N PHE A 100 -7.98 7.87 -28.68
CA PHE A 100 -8.11 9.15 -27.97
C PHE A 100 -6.94 10.06 -28.33
N GLU A 101 -6.90 10.56 -29.57
CA GLU A 101 -5.77 11.34 -30.10
C GLU A 101 -5.55 12.67 -29.34
N GLY A 102 -4.32 12.91 -28.88
CA GLY A 102 -3.99 14.09 -28.07
C GLY A 102 -4.42 13.96 -26.59
N TRP A 103 -4.91 12.80 -26.17
CA TRP A 103 -5.32 12.59 -24.79
C TRP A 103 -4.14 12.71 -23.83
N VAL A 104 -4.36 13.50 -22.78
CA VAL A 104 -3.54 13.58 -21.58
C VAL A 104 -4.49 13.61 -20.38
N ILE A 105 -4.02 13.15 -19.21
CA ILE A 105 -4.89 13.01 -18.03
C ILE A 105 -5.56 14.33 -17.63
N THR A 106 -4.88 15.47 -17.81
CA THR A 106 -5.41 16.80 -17.46
C THR A 106 -6.49 17.28 -18.43
N ALA A 107 -6.56 16.71 -19.64
CA ALA A 107 -7.58 17.00 -20.65
C ALA A 107 -8.66 15.90 -20.70
N HIS A 108 -8.65 14.94 -19.78
CA HIS A 108 -9.58 13.80 -19.79
C HIS A 108 -11.06 14.26 -19.77
N TRP A 109 -11.37 15.36 -19.08
CA TRP A 109 -12.73 15.87 -18.96
C TRP A 109 -13.37 16.28 -20.29
N ASP A 110 -12.56 16.70 -21.26
CA ASP A 110 -13.05 17.04 -22.61
C ASP A 110 -13.64 15.78 -23.28
N TRP A 111 -12.99 14.64 -23.10
CA TRP A 111 -13.42 13.33 -23.60
C TRP A 111 -14.53 12.68 -22.75
N HIS A 112 -14.54 12.96 -21.45
CA HIS A 112 -15.50 12.36 -20.52
C HIS A 112 -16.87 13.06 -20.53
N SER A 113 -16.94 14.29 -21.02
CA SER A 113 -18.16 15.12 -21.06
C SER A 113 -19.42 14.37 -21.54
N ALA A 114 -19.30 13.56 -22.60
CA ALA A 114 -20.41 12.81 -23.17
C ALA A 114 -20.90 11.63 -22.29
N LEU A 115 -20.01 11.02 -21.50
CA LEU A 115 -20.33 9.86 -20.66
C LEU A 115 -20.63 10.25 -19.20
N LYS A 116 -20.37 11.49 -18.81
CA LYS A 116 -20.48 11.98 -17.43
C LYS A 116 -21.81 11.64 -16.76
N ASN A 117 -22.93 11.77 -17.48
CA ASN A 117 -24.25 11.54 -16.91
C ASN A 117 -24.60 10.06 -16.73
N THR A 118 -23.92 9.17 -17.45
CA THR A 118 -24.11 7.72 -17.40
C THR A 118 -22.99 7.00 -16.65
N TRP A 119 -21.97 7.74 -16.22
CA TRP A 119 -20.81 7.18 -15.55
C TRP A 119 -21.14 6.85 -14.08
N ASP A 120 -20.99 5.58 -13.72
CA ASP A 120 -21.12 5.14 -12.34
C ASP A 120 -19.74 5.01 -11.68
N GLU A 121 -19.38 5.99 -10.85
CA GLU A 121 -18.13 5.99 -10.08
C GLU A 121 -18.04 4.85 -9.05
N SER A 122 -19.17 4.20 -8.71
CA SER A 122 -19.19 3.06 -7.79
C SER A 122 -18.94 1.72 -8.48
N ASN A 123 -18.91 1.69 -9.82
CA ASN A 123 -18.66 0.47 -10.57
C ASN A 123 -17.16 0.09 -10.53
N LEU A 124 -16.85 -0.94 -9.75
CA LEU A 124 -15.50 -1.52 -9.65
C LEU A 124 -15.29 -2.73 -10.57
N GLU A 125 -16.29 -3.11 -11.37
CA GLU A 125 -16.24 -4.28 -12.23
C GLU A 125 -15.23 -4.08 -13.37
N VAL A 126 -14.46 -5.14 -13.66
CA VAL A 126 -13.45 -5.16 -14.74
C VAL A 126 -13.81 -6.11 -15.88
N THR A 127 -15.03 -6.65 -15.88
CA THR A 127 -15.53 -7.55 -16.92
C THR A 127 -15.44 -6.90 -18.29
N GLY A 128 -14.83 -7.61 -19.24
CA GLY A 128 -14.75 -7.17 -20.63
C GLY A 128 -13.68 -6.12 -20.92
N PHE A 129 -12.96 -5.62 -19.91
CA PHE A 129 -11.86 -4.68 -20.12
C PHE A 129 -10.78 -5.30 -21.02
N LYS A 130 -10.28 -4.50 -21.96
CA LYS A 130 -9.31 -4.91 -22.97
C LYS A 130 -7.91 -4.95 -22.37
N THR A 131 -7.16 -5.97 -22.74
CA THR A 131 -5.71 -6.04 -22.47
C THR A 131 -4.97 -6.02 -23.80
N LEU A 132 -3.74 -5.50 -23.84
CA LEU A 132 -2.99 -5.32 -25.09
C LEU A 132 -2.86 -6.62 -25.91
N GLY A 133 -2.88 -7.79 -25.27
CA GLY A 133 -2.81 -9.08 -25.94
C GLY A 133 -4.06 -9.49 -26.72
N LYS A 134 -5.20 -8.79 -26.61
CA LYS A 134 -6.40 -9.11 -27.41
C LYS A 134 -6.43 -8.43 -28.78
N GLN A 135 -5.56 -7.45 -29.04
CA GLN A 135 -5.54 -6.71 -30.31
C GLN A 135 -4.64 -7.37 -31.38
N GLN A 136 -3.73 -8.25 -30.99
CA GLN A 136 -2.93 -9.08 -31.90
C GLN A 136 -3.50 -10.51 -31.86
N GLU A 137 -4.17 -10.90 -32.94
CA GLU A 137 -4.64 -12.25 -33.33
C GLU A 137 -5.01 -13.24 -32.20
N ALA A 138 -6.31 -13.53 -32.12
CA ALA A 138 -6.95 -14.32 -31.08
C ALA A 138 -6.52 -15.81 -31.01
N ASP A 139 -5.89 -16.35 -32.05
CA ASP A 139 -5.81 -17.81 -32.23
C ASP A 139 -4.61 -18.49 -31.53
N ASP A 140 -3.52 -17.79 -31.21
CA ASP A 140 -2.32 -18.44 -30.64
C ASP A 140 -2.02 -18.08 -29.17
N LEU A 141 -2.67 -17.06 -28.62
CA LEU A 141 -2.34 -16.53 -27.29
C LEU A 141 -3.21 -17.06 -26.14
N ASP A 142 -4.16 -17.96 -26.39
CA ASP A 142 -5.19 -18.31 -25.41
C ASP A 142 -4.75 -19.36 -24.37
N LYS A 143 -3.75 -20.20 -24.67
CA LYS A 143 -3.43 -21.36 -23.83
C LYS A 143 -2.55 -21.07 -22.60
N ASN A 144 -1.80 -19.95 -22.58
CA ASN A 144 -0.79 -19.69 -21.55
C ASN A 144 -1.01 -18.38 -20.75
N ARG A 145 -2.23 -17.87 -20.65
CA ARG A 145 -2.54 -16.62 -19.92
C ARG A 145 -2.98 -16.85 -18.48
N HIS A 146 -2.40 -17.85 -17.84
CA HIS A 146 -2.68 -18.14 -16.45
C HIS A 146 -1.43 -17.92 -15.62
N VAL A 147 -1.61 -17.35 -14.43
CA VAL A 147 -0.56 -17.22 -13.43
C VAL A 147 -1.09 -17.73 -12.10
N PRO A 148 -0.29 -18.39 -11.26
CA PRO A 148 -0.75 -18.72 -9.92
C PRO A 148 -1.21 -17.46 -9.16
N PHE A 149 -2.23 -17.55 -8.30
CA PHE A 149 -2.66 -16.40 -7.51
C PHE A 149 -1.57 -15.93 -6.54
N LYS A 150 -0.86 -16.85 -5.90
CA LYS A 150 0.28 -16.54 -5.00
C LYS A 150 1.38 -15.73 -5.70
N ASP A 151 1.51 -15.96 -7.00
CA ASP A 151 2.49 -15.32 -7.87
C ASP A 151 2.18 -13.85 -8.16
N LEU A 152 0.95 -13.39 -7.88
CA LEU A 152 0.56 -11.98 -7.94
C LEU A 152 1.14 -11.17 -6.77
N ALA A 153 1.45 -11.82 -5.64
CA ALA A 153 2.07 -11.20 -4.47
C ALA A 153 3.57 -10.91 -4.66
N VAL A 154 4.19 -11.44 -5.72
CA VAL A 154 5.61 -11.25 -5.99
C VAL A 154 5.90 -9.77 -6.23
N SER A 155 6.89 -9.25 -5.52
CA SER A 155 7.29 -7.83 -5.47
C SER A 155 6.21 -6.88 -4.96
N VAL A 156 5.19 -7.38 -4.25
CA VAL A 156 4.26 -6.52 -3.51
C VAL A 156 4.89 -6.17 -2.18
N ARG A 157 5.28 -4.91 -2.03
CA ARG A 157 5.88 -4.34 -0.82
C ARG A 157 4.82 -4.10 0.25
N ARG A 158 3.75 -3.40 -0.13
CA ARG A 158 2.62 -3.07 0.75
C ARG A 158 1.36 -3.69 0.19
N TRP A 159 0.84 -4.66 0.94
CA TRP A 159 -0.45 -5.27 0.65
C TRP A 159 -1.58 -4.24 0.73
N PRO A 160 -2.62 -4.36 -0.12
CA PRO A 160 -3.84 -3.60 0.08
C PRO A 160 -4.43 -3.89 1.47
N GLN A 161 -4.90 -2.86 2.17
CA GLN A 161 -5.50 -2.97 3.50
C GLN A 161 -6.77 -2.11 3.62
N GLY A 162 -7.68 -2.51 4.52
CA GLY A 162 -8.92 -1.77 4.76
C GLY A 162 -9.68 -1.45 3.47
N ASP A 163 -9.96 -0.17 3.23
CA ASP A 163 -10.64 0.36 2.05
C ASP A 163 -9.86 0.18 0.72
N GLU A 164 -8.60 -0.25 0.76
CA GLU A 164 -7.79 -0.56 -0.43
C GLU A 164 -7.97 -2.02 -0.86
N ALA A 165 -8.38 -2.90 0.05
CA ALA A 165 -8.49 -4.34 -0.15
C ALA A 165 -9.92 -4.76 -0.45
N LEU A 166 -10.12 -5.66 -1.41
CA LEU A 166 -11.41 -6.28 -1.69
C LEU A 166 -11.23 -7.78 -1.98
N ASP A 167 -11.79 -8.28 -3.08
CA ASP A 167 -11.86 -9.71 -3.36
C ASP A 167 -10.49 -10.28 -3.74
N LEU A 168 -9.71 -9.58 -4.59
CA LEU A 168 -8.43 -10.08 -5.07
C LEU A 168 -7.40 -10.19 -3.95
N THR A 169 -7.40 -9.25 -3.01
CA THR A 169 -6.50 -9.27 -1.84
C THR A 169 -6.71 -10.52 -1.00
N ARG A 170 -7.97 -10.87 -0.71
CA ARG A 170 -8.34 -12.07 0.07
C ARG A 170 -7.90 -13.35 -0.65
N MET A 171 -8.10 -13.40 -1.97
CA MET A 171 -7.72 -14.55 -2.78
C MET A 171 -6.21 -14.74 -2.88
N VAL A 172 -5.46 -13.66 -3.14
CA VAL A 172 -4.00 -13.71 -3.20
C VAL A 172 -3.42 -14.09 -1.83
N LYS A 173 -3.95 -13.51 -0.74
CA LYS A 173 -3.55 -13.86 0.64
C LYS A 173 -3.79 -15.34 0.93
N HIS A 174 -4.97 -15.88 0.63
CA HIS A 174 -5.28 -17.30 0.78
C HIS A 174 -4.26 -18.19 0.06
N CYS A 175 -3.89 -17.88 -1.17
CA CYS A 175 -2.93 -18.68 -1.93
C CYS A 175 -1.48 -18.55 -1.46
N VAL A 176 -1.11 -17.42 -0.84
CA VAL A 176 0.20 -17.26 -0.20
C VAL A 176 0.28 -18.10 1.08
N GLU A 177 -0.80 -18.14 1.86
CA GLU A 177 -0.90 -18.93 3.10
C GLU A 177 -1.05 -20.43 2.84
N ASN A 178 -1.54 -20.81 1.64
CA ASN A 178 -1.74 -22.19 1.22
C ASN A 178 -0.96 -22.48 -0.07
N PRO A 179 0.39 -22.44 -0.04
CA PRO A 179 1.22 -22.46 -1.24
C PRO A 179 1.16 -23.78 -2.03
N ASP A 180 0.72 -24.86 -1.39
CA ASP A 180 0.48 -26.18 -1.99
C ASP A 180 -0.80 -26.21 -2.85
N GLU A 181 -1.72 -25.26 -2.63
CA GLU A 181 -2.92 -25.14 -3.43
C GLU A 181 -2.64 -24.34 -4.71
N LEU A 182 -2.67 -25.02 -5.85
CA LEU A 182 -2.46 -24.37 -7.13
C LEU A 182 -3.75 -23.76 -7.69
N TRP A 183 -3.97 -22.49 -7.36
CA TRP A 183 -5.04 -21.67 -7.92
C TRP A 183 -4.51 -20.78 -9.04
N LEU A 184 -5.19 -20.75 -10.19
CA LEU A 184 -4.75 -20.00 -11.36
C LEU A 184 -5.62 -18.77 -11.65
N TYR A 185 -5.02 -17.59 -11.73
CA TYR A 185 -5.66 -16.36 -12.20
C TYR A 185 -5.59 -16.27 -13.73
N PRO A 186 -6.65 -15.80 -14.43
CA PRO A 186 -7.99 -15.50 -13.90
C PRO A 186 -8.94 -16.71 -13.88
N GLN A 187 -8.50 -17.88 -14.36
CA GLN A 187 -9.33 -19.06 -14.62
C GLN A 187 -10.15 -19.51 -13.41
N ASP A 188 -9.52 -19.61 -12.25
CA ASP A 188 -10.14 -20.11 -11.03
C ASP A 188 -10.75 -19.00 -10.17
N TYR A 189 -10.87 -17.77 -10.68
CA TYR A 189 -11.28 -16.62 -9.88
C TYR A 189 -12.58 -16.85 -9.12
N SER A 190 -13.66 -17.26 -9.80
CA SER A 190 -14.96 -17.47 -9.16
C SER A 190 -14.96 -18.65 -8.15
N ARG A 191 -14.14 -19.68 -8.39
CA ARG A 191 -14.04 -20.85 -7.51
C ARG A 191 -13.24 -20.52 -6.25
N LEU A 192 -12.12 -19.83 -6.40
CA LEU A 192 -11.35 -19.39 -5.25
C LEU A 192 -12.12 -18.32 -4.46
N LEU A 193 -12.87 -17.44 -5.13
CA LEU A 193 -13.73 -16.47 -4.46
C LEU A 193 -14.78 -17.14 -3.56
N SER A 194 -15.39 -18.25 -4.00
CA SER A 194 -16.35 -18.97 -3.15
C SER A 194 -15.69 -19.63 -1.94
N ILE A 195 -14.44 -20.11 -2.07
CA ILE A 195 -13.67 -20.67 -0.95
C ILE A 195 -13.35 -19.62 0.10
N VAL A 196 -12.95 -18.41 -0.32
CA VAL A 196 -12.60 -17.35 0.63
C VAL A 196 -13.83 -16.69 1.28
N GLY A 197 -15.05 -17.10 0.94
CA GLY A 197 -16.30 -16.64 1.55
C GLY A 197 -17.21 -15.79 0.65
N GLY A 198 -16.97 -15.81 -0.67
CA GLY A 198 -17.74 -15.05 -1.66
C GLY A 198 -17.34 -13.57 -1.77
N PRO A 199 -18.04 -12.81 -2.66
CA PRO A 199 -17.75 -11.39 -2.89
C PRO A 199 -17.94 -10.54 -1.62
N ALA A 200 -16.93 -9.73 -1.28
CA ALA A 200 -16.99 -8.79 -0.16
C ALA A 200 -17.93 -7.60 -0.46
N PRO A 201 -18.62 -7.01 0.51
CA PRO A 201 -19.39 -5.79 0.27
C PRO A 201 -18.45 -4.61 -0.09
N ALA A 202 -18.70 -3.94 -1.21
CA ALA A 202 -17.93 -2.76 -1.61
C ALA A 202 -18.53 -1.50 -0.96
N GLY A 203 -17.91 -1.03 0.13
CA GLY A 203 -18.22 0.24 0.78
C GLY A 203 -17.70 1.49 0.04
N ARG A 204 -18.04 2.69 0.56
CA ARG A 204 -17.66 3.99 -0.01
C ARG A 204 -16.14 4.16 -0.16
N GLY A 205 -15.36 3.64 0.79
CA GLY A 205 -13.91 3.80 0.80
C GLY A 205 -13.16 3.04 -0.29
N HIS A 206 -13.78 1.99 -0.86
CA HIS A 206 -13.24 1.20 -1.97
C HIS A 206 -13.37 1.88 -3.34
N LYS A 207 -14.15 2.97 -3.43
CA LYS A 207 -14.30 3.71 -4.68
C LYS A 207 -12.95 4.28 -5.10
N ASP A 208 -12.62 4.15 -6.39
CA ASP A 208 -11.37 4.65 -6.97
C ASP A 208 -11.07 6.10 -6.58
N ARG A 209 -12.08 6.98 -6.63
CA ARG A 209 -11.95 8.39 -6.23
C ARG A 209 -11.44 8.56 -4.81
N GLN A 210 -11.94 7.77 -3.87
CA GLN A 210 -11.53 7.84 -2.47
C GLN A 210 -10.11 7.31 -2.30
N ILE A 211 -9.75 6.25 -3.03
CA ILE A 211 -8.38 5.72 -3.05
C ILE A 211 -7.42 6.78 -3.58
N PHE A 212 -7.64 7.34 -4.77
CA PHE A 212 -6.73 8.33 -5.34
C PHE A 212 -6.61 9.58 -4.47
N MET A 213 -7.71 10.05 -3.88
CA MET A 213 -7.68 11.19 -2.95
C MET A 213 -6.78 10.95 -1.74
N ARG A 214 -6.77 9.74 -1.16
CA ARG A 214 -5.88 9.40 -0.04
C ARG A 214 -4.40 9.38 -0.42
N TRP A 215 -4.10 9.10 -1.70
CA TRP A 215 -2.74 8.89 -2.19
C TRP A 215 -2.16 10.10 -2.94
N GLU A 216 -2.93 11.17 -3.13
CA GLU A 216 -2.49 12.37 -3.86
C GLU A 216 -1.31 13.05 -3.15
N ASP A 217 -1.40 13.21 -1.83
CA ASP A 217 -0.41 13.94 -1.02
C ASP A 217 0.63 13.05 -0.34
N VAL A 218 0.49 11.73 -0.46
CA VAL A 218 1.44 10.77 0.11
C VAL A 218 2.76 10.81 -0.67
N LYS A 219 3.87 10.88 0.07
CA LYS A 219 5.22 10.68 -0.50
C LYS A 219 5.48 9.18 -0.57
N PRO A 220 5.83 8.62 -1.75
CA PRO A 220 6.12 7.19 -1.83
C PRO A 220 7.34 6.85 -0.98
N ALA A 221 7.31 5.67 -0.37
CA ALA A 221 8.46 5.15 0.35
C ALA A 221 9.63 4.98 -0.63
N GLN A 222 10.86 5.23 -0.16
CA GLN A 222 12.05 5.05 -1.00
C GLN A 222 12.11 3.60 -1.52
N PRO A 223 12.53 3.36 -2.77
CA PRO A 223 12.66 2.02 -3.32
C PRO A 223 13.49 1.14 -2.38
N ARG A 224 12.94 -0.03 -2.02
CA ARG A 224 13.67 -0.98 -1.19
C ARG A 224 14.79 -1.60 -2.01
N THR A 225 16.01 -1.60 -1.49
CA THR A 225 17.10 -2.41 -2.05
C THR A 225 16.81 -3.87 -1.76
N TRP A 226 16.66 -4.68 -2.81
CA TRP A 226 16.43 -6.11 -2.65
C TRP A 226 17.70 -6.79 -2.14
N SER A 227 17.54 -7.70 -1.18
CA SER A 227 18.63 -8.60 -0.82
C SER A 227 18.94 -9.55 -1.98
N ALA A 228 20.18 -10.04 -2.05
CA ALA A 228 20.57 -11.05 -3.03
C ALA A 228 19.67 -12.30 -2.98
N THR A 229 19.25 -12.69 -1.77
CA THR A 229 18.34 -13.82 -1.55
C THR A 229 16.95 -13.57 -2.14
N GLU A 230 16.39 -12.38 -1.97
CA GLU A 230 15.09 -12.02 -2.55
C GLU A 230 15.14 -11.95 -4.08
N MET A 231 16.23 -11.40 -4.63
CA MET A 231 16.43 -11.38 -6.08
C MET A 231 16.50 -12.78 -6.66
N GLU A 232 17.22 -13.70 -6.01
CA GLU A 232 17.31 -15.09 -6.45
C GLU A 232 15.96 -15.82 -6.29
N ALA A 233 15.22 -15.58 -5.21
CA ALA A 233 13.88 -16.14 -5.02
C ALA A 233 12.91 -15.72 -6.12
N ALA A 234 12.89 -14.43 -6.49
CA ALA A 234 12.03 -13.95 -7.56
C ALA A 234 12.49 -14.43 -8.94
N LYS A 235 13.80 -14.58 -9.15
CA LYS A 235 14.36 -15.17 -10.36
C LYS A 235 13.95 -16.64 -10.50
N ASN A 236 13.99 -17.41 -9.42
CA ASN A 236 13.51 -18.80 -9.39
C ASN A 236 12.02 -18.90 -9.74
N ILE A 237 11.18 -17.97 -9.27
CA ILE A 237 9.77 -17.89 -9.67
C ILE A 237 9.66 -17.62 -11.18
N LEU A 238 10.50 -16.75 -11.74
CA LEU A 238 10.48 -16.46 -13.16
C LEU A 238 10.94 -17.64 -14.03
N GLU A 239 11.94 -18.38 -13.56
CA GLU A 239 12.47 -19.57 -14.22
C GLU A 239 11.46 -20.72 -14.17
N THR A 240 10.84 -20.98 -13.02
CA THR A 240 9.74 -21.96 -12.92
C THR A 240 8.57 -21.62 -13.85
N ARG A 241 8.23 -20.32 -14.02
CA ARG A 241 7.25 -19.88 -15.03
C ARG A 241 7.70 -20.17 -16.47
N LYS A 242 8.97 -19.94 -16.79
CA LYS A 242 9.53 -20.24 -18.13
C LYS A 242 9.53 -21.74 -18.42
N GLU A 243 9.90 -22.55 -17.43
CA GLU A 243 9.88 -24.01 -17.55
C GLU A 243 8.47 -24.57 -17.70
N SER A 244 7.50 -24.01 -16.96
CA SER A 244 6.09 -24.40 -17.09
C SER A 244 5.58 -24.13 -18.51
N LYS A 245 6.03 -23.05 -19.13
CA LYS A 245 5.72 -22.74 -20.54
C LYS A 245 6.37 -23.73 -21.52
N SER A 246 7.59 -24.20 -21.25
CA SER A 246 8.32 -25.07 -22.20
C SER A 246 7.91 -26.54 -22.12
N LYS A 247 7.53 -27.03 -20.94
CA LYS A 247 7.13 -28.42 -20.72
C LYS A 247 5.72 -28.75 -21.27
N GLY A 248 5.02 -27.75 -21.82
CA GLY A 248 3.60 -27.84 -22.15
C GLY A 248 2.77 -28.01 -20.89
N ASP A 249 1.47 -27.67 -20.94
CA ASP A 249 0.55 -27.83 -19.81
C ASP A 249 0.33 -29.31 -19.45
N ALA A 250 1.36 -29.96 -18.91
CA ALA A 250 1.29 -31.26 -18.29
C ALA A 250 0.43 -31.12 -17.01
N LYS A 251 -0.89 -31.09 -17.21
CA LYS A 251 -1.98 -31.11 -16.22
C LYS A 251 -1.56 -30.57 -14.85
N LEU A 252 -1.29 -29.27 -14.77
CA LEU A 252 -1.39 -28.55 -13.50
C LEU A 252 -2.85 -28.67 -13.06
N LYS A 253 -3.12 -29.61 -12.14
CA LYS A 253 -4.48 -29.87 -11.64
C LYS A 253 -4.77 -28.90 -10.50
N THR A 254 -5.68 -27.96 -10.74
CA THR A 254 -6.33 -27.20 -9.67
C THR A 254 -6.85 -28.17 -8.60
N PRO A 255 -6.76 -27.84 -7.29
CA PRO A 255 -7.32 -28.66 -6.23
C PRO A 255 -8.75 -29.09 -6.55
N ASN A 256 -9.01 -30.40 -6.53
CA ASN A 256 -10.36 -30.89 -6.72
C ASN A 256 -11.17 -30.60 -5.45
N LEU A 257 -12.04 -29.58 -5.53
CA LEU A 257 -12.96 -29.14 -4.48
C LEU A 257 -13.69 -30.32 -3.80
N GLN A 258 -14.08 -31.33 -4.58
CA GLN A 258 -14.82 -32.50 -4.08
C GLN A 258 -13.97 -33.32 -3.09
N ARG A 259 -12.65 -33.37 -3.28
CA ARG A 259 -11.73 -34.12 -2.42
C ARG A 259 -11.39 -33.37 -1.12
N GLN A 260 -11.44 -32.04 -1.12
CA GLN A 260 -11.20 -31.23 0.08
C GLN A 260 -12.41 -31.25 1.04
N ALA A 261 -13.64 -31.31 0.52
CA ALA A 261 -14.83 -31.48 1.36
C ALA A 261 -14.79 -32.82 2.11
N GLU A 262 -14.30 -33.89 1.46
CA GLU A 262 -14.17 -35.22 2.07
C GLU A 262 -13.04 -35.32 3.11
N SER A 263 -11.93 -34.60 2.93
CA SER A 263 -10.81 -34.63 3.90
C SER A 263 -11.13 -33.84 5.16
N LYS A 264 -11.84 -32.70 5.05
CA LYS A 264 -12.26 -31.92 6.22
C LYS A 264 -13.39 -32.60 7.01
N GLY A 265 -14.27 -33.37 6.36
CA GLY A 265 -15.33 -34.13 7.03
C GLY A 265 -14.83 -35.33 7.86
N LYS A 266 -13.70 -35.96 7.46
CA LYS A 266 -13.16 -37.15 8.16
C LYS A 266 -12.33 -36.83 9.41
N GLY A 267 -11.92 -35.57 9.61
CA GLY A 267 -11.18 -35.13 10.79
C GLY A 267 -12.05 -34.90 12.03
N ILE A 268 -13.33 -34.61 11.86
CA ILE A 268 -14.25 -34.29 12.97
C ILE A 268 -14.86 -35.57 13.57
N ALA A 269 -15.12 -36.60 12.76
CA ALA A 269 -15.73 -37.85 13.22
C ALA A 269 -14.80 -38.78 14.04
N LYS A 270 -13.52 -38.42 14.24
CA LYS A 270 -12.55 -39.28 14.96
C LYS A 270 -12.11 -38.74 16.32
N LEU A 271 -12.61 -37.58 16.74
CA LEU A 271 -12.40 -37.05 18.10
C LEU A 271 -13.58 -37.25 19.06
N GLU A 272 -14.68 -37.86 18.60
CA GLU A 272 -15.90 -38.03 19.39
C GLU A 272 -16.13 -39.50 19.80
N THR A 273 -15.07 -40.16 20.26
CA THR A 273 -15.20 -41.47 20.94
C THR A 273 -14.08 -41.67 21.96
N GLN A 274 -13.92 -40.72 22.88
CA GLN A 274 -13.09 -40.91 24.07
C GLN A 274 -13.88 -40.60 25.34
N LYS A 275 -14.60 -41.64 25.79
CA LYS A 275 -15.02 -41.95 27.18
C LYS A 275 -15.16 -40.77 28.15
N PHE A 276 -16.37 -40.23 28.29
CA PHE A 276 -16.80 -39.65 29.57
C PHE A 276 -17.54 -40.72 30.38
N ARG A 277 -16.92 -41.11 31.49
CA ARG A 277 -17.44 -41.99 32.52
C ARG A 277 -18.41 -41.17 33.37
N THR A 278 -19.66 -41.62 33.44
CA THR A 278 -20.74 -41.09 34.27
C THR A 278 -20.37 -41.13 35.75
N GLN A 279 -20.46 -39.99 36.43
CA GLN A 279 -20.65 -39.91 37.87
C GLN A 279 -21.98 -39.23 38.17
N THR A 280 -22.83 -40.00 38.85
CA THR A 280 -24.11 -39.65 39.44
C THR A 280 -23.89 -38.73 40.64
N SER A 281 -24.59 -37.59 40.71
CA SER A 281 -24.90 -36.93 41.98
C SER A 281 -26.19 -36.09 41.87
N GLU A 282 -26.82 -35.95 43.02
CA GLU A 282 -28.23 -35.71 43.33
C GLU A 282 -28.77 -34.26 43.16
N PRO A 283 -30.10 -34.03 43.28
CA PRO A 283 -30.78 -32.83 42.80
C PRO A 283 -30.85 -31.69 43.83
N MET A 284 -30.81 -30.46 43.32
CA MET A 284 -31.08 -29.22 44.06
C MET A 284 -32.54 -28.76 43.91
N PRO A 285 -33.09 -28.03 44.90
CA PRO A 285 -34.52 -27.77 45.02
C PRO A 285 -35.00 -26.55 44.23
N THR A 286 -36.27 -26.64 43.90
CA THR A 286 -37.15 -25.74 43.15
C THR A 286 -37.46 -24.47 43.94
N ALA A 287 -37.42 -23.31 43.28
CA ALA A 287 -38.01 -22.07 43.80
C ALA A 287 -38.76 -21.29 42.71
N ALA A 288 -40.08 -21.42 42.81
CA ALA A 288 -41.21 -20.55 42.43
C ALA A 288 -41.01 -19.30 41.54
N LEU A 289 -41.76 -19.33 40.42
CA LEU A 289 -42.36 -18.18 39.72
C LEU A 289 -43.40 -17.46 40.60
N PRO A 290 -43.73 -16.21 40.27
CA PRO A 290 -45.14 -15.86 40.15
C PRO A 290 -45.49 -15.17 38.82
N ALA A 291 -46.76 -15.33 38.48
CA ALA A 291 -47.39 -15.02 37.21
C ALA A 291 -48.14 -13.67 37.21
N ALA A 292 -48.52 -13.27 35.99
CA ALA A 292 -49.71 -12.51 35.59
C ALA A 292 -49.73 -10.96 35.70
N LEU A 293 -49.66 -10.32 34.52
CA LEU A 293 -50.68 -9.47 33.85
C LEU A 293 -51.86 -8.92 34.71
N PRO A 294 -52.39 -7.71 34.43
CA PRO A 294 -53.08 -7.44 33.15
C PRO A 294 -53.01 -6.00 32.58
N ALA A 295 -53.62 -5.90 31.40
CA ALA A 295 -53.75 -4.75 30.49
C ALA A 295 -54.61 -3.59 31.00
N ALA A 296 -54.38 -2.38 30.46
CA ALA A 296 -55.41 -1.47 29.93
C ALA A 296 -54.80 -0.16 29.35
N LEU A 297 -55.21 0.17 28.11
CA LEU A 297 -55.23 1.53 27.51
C LEU A 297 -56.30 2.39 28.24
N PRO A 298 -56.20 3.74 28.26
CA PRO A 298 -56.71 4.54 27.14
C PRO A 298 -56.00 5.88 26.86
N ALA A 299 -56.40 6.46 25.72
CA ALA A 299 -56.03 7.75 25.17
C ALA A 299 -56.49 8.97 25.98
N ALA A 300 -55.74 10.08 25.90
CA ALA A 300 -56.28 11.46 25.95
C ALA A 300 -55.21 12.50 25.52
N LEU A 301 -55.60 13.40 24.62
CA LEU A 301 -55.02 14.73 24.36
C LEU A 301 -55.07 15.61 25.64
N PRO A 302 -54.26 16.68 25.75
CA PRO A 302 -54.77 17.99 25.34
C PRO A 302 -53.75 18.92 24.67
N ALA A 303 -54.32 19.93 24.02
CA ALA A 303 -53.70 21.04 23.33
C ALA A 303 -53.27 22.20 24.26
N ALA A 304 -52.50 23.13 23.67
CA ALA A 304 -52.40 24.58 23.92
C ALA A 304 -51.03 25.14 24.40
N LEU A 305 -50.45 25.89 23.45
CA LEU A 305 -49.56 27.08 23.48
C LEU A 305 -49.62 27.97 24.75
N PRO A 306 -48.58 28.81 25.07
CA PRO A 306 -48.02 29.90 24.23
C PRO A 306 -46.48 29.96 24.20
N ALA A 307 -45.83 30.27 23.07
CA ALA A 307 -45.63 31.59 22.45
C ALA A 307 -44.83 32.60 23.30
N ALA A 308 -43.62 32.91 22.80
CA ALA A 308 -42.82 34.14 22.91
C ALA A 308 -41.44 33.95 23.57
N SER A 309 -40.38 33.93 22.75
CA SER A 309 -39.10 34.51 23.12
C SER A 309 -38.37 35.01 21.87
N THR A 310 -38.44 36.33 21.73
CA THR A 310 -37.56 37.27 21.04
C THR A 310 -36.26 36.69 20.44
N ALA A 311 -36.22 36.69 19.10
CA ALA A 311 -35.00 36.59 18.32
C ALA A 311 -34.27 37.94 18.32
N THR A 312 -33.02 37.93 18.77
CA THR A 312 -32.05 39.03 18.65
C THR A 312 -31.44 39.00 17.25
N PRO A 313 -31.39 40.11 16.50
CA PRO A 313 -30.70 40.15 15.21
C PRO A 313 -29.19 40.31 15.44
N ILE A 314 -28.41 39.30 15.06
CA ILE A 314 -26.96 39.43 14.90
C ILE A 314 -26.72 40.15 13.57
N ALA A 315 -26.11 41.33 13.68
CA ALA A 315 -25.71 42.18 12.58
C ALA A 315 -24.72 41.45 11.65
N THR A 316 -25.05 41.44 10.36
CA THR A 316 -24.16 41.13 9.25
C THR A 316 -23.17 42.28 9.04
N PRO A 317 -21.84 42.05 9.02
CA PRO A 317 -20.92 43.03 8.50
C PRO A 317 -20.97 43.03 6.97
N THR A 318 -21.48 44.14 6.42
CA THR A 318 -21.36 44.50 5.00
C THR A 318 -19.91 44.84 4.68
N THR A 319 -19.17 43.90 4.09
CA THR A 319 -17.89 44.17 3.44
C THR A 319 -18.13 44.53 1.98
N THR A 320 -17.95 45.81 1.68
CA THR A 320 -17.87 46.38 0.33
C THR A 320 -16.69 45.79 -0.46
N PRO A 321 -16.86 45.44 -1.75
CA PRO A 321 -15.73 45.07 -2.60
C PRO A 321 -14.97 46.32 -3.03
N THR A 322 -13.77 46.52 -2.48
CA THR A 322 -12.81 47.51 -2.98
C THR A 322 -12.23 46.99 -4.29
N THR A 323 -12.58 47.67 -5.37
CA THR A 323 -12.03 47.48 -6.72
C THR A 323 -10.58 47.97 -6.72
N ALA A 324 -9.62 47.05 -6.70
CA ALA A 324 -8.22 47.35 -6.97
C ALA A 324 -7.96 47.24 -8.50
N PRO A 325 -7.18 48.16 -9.10
CA PRO A 325 -6.95 48.18 -10.53
C PRO A 325 -6.07 47.00 -10.98
N HIS A 326 -6.51 46.40 -12.08
CA HIS A 326 -5.85 45.33 -12.82
C HIS A 326 -4.52 45.83 -13.40
N MET A 327 -3.42 45.62 -12.68
CA MET A 327 -2.07 45.79 -13.21
C MET A 327 -1.76 44.60 -14.14
N GLY A 328 -1.73 44.88 -15.44
CA GLY A 328 -1.34 43.92 -16.47
C GLY A 328 0.10 43.43 -16.23
N ARG A 329 0.24 42.14 -15.94
CA ARG A 329 1.54 41.46 -16.01
C ARG A 329 1.83 41.17 -17.49
N GLU A 330 2.60 42.06 -18.10
CA GLU A 330 3.24 41.80 -19.38
C GLU A 330 4.11 40.53 -19.29
N ARG A 331 3.91 39.62 -20.25
CA ARG A 331 4.79 38.46 -20.46
C ARG A 331 6.19 38.94 -20.86
N PRO A 332 7.28 38.46 -20.25
CA PRO A 332 8.62 38.79 -20.70
C PRO A 332 8.84 38.23 -22.11
N LYS A 333 9.16 39.15 -23.03
CA LYS A 333 9.51 38.87 -24.42
C LYS A 333 10.80 38.02 -24.47
N LYS A 334 10.79 37.08 -25.41
CA LYS A 334 11.90 36.19 -25.78
C LYS A 334 13.20 36.98 -25.94
N ARG A 335 14.26 36.55 -25.25
CA ARG A 335 15.63 37.01 -25.51
C ARG A 335 16.07 36.54 -26.91
N PRO A 336 16.72 37.38 -27.73
CA PRO A 336 17.30 36.96 -28.99
C PRO A 336 18.52 36.05 -28.73
N ARG A 337 18.67 35.03 -29.58
CA ARG A 337 19.91 34.28 -29.74
C ARG A 337 20.98 35.26 -30.18
N LEU A 338 22.05 35.36 -29.39
CA LEU A 338 23.29 36.02 -29.77
C LEU A 338 24.08 35.05 -30.65
N ASP A 339 24.44 35.56 -31.81
CA ASP A 339 25.20 34.90 -32.85
C ASP A 339 26.62 34.55 -32.38
N ASP A 340 27.09 33.40 -32.89
CA ASP A 340 28.48 32.96 -32.88
C ASP A 340 29.36 34.04 -33.51
N MET A 341 30.22 34.66 -32.68
CA MET A 341 31.41 35.33 -33.18
C MET A 341 32.65 34.62 -32.67
N ALA A 342 33.36 34.06 -33.65
CA ALA A 342 34.70 33.53 -33.52
C ALA A 342 35.66 34.57 -32.95
N LEU A 343 36.39 34.20 -31.89
CA LEU A 343 37.69 34.79 -31.60
C LEU A 343 38.72 33.68 -31.39
N LYS A 344 39.65 33.61 -32.34
CA LYS A 344 40.99 33.06 -32.15
C LYS A 344 41.72 33.97 -31.16
N GLU A 345 42.48 33.39 -30.23
CA GLU A 345 43.87 33.75 -29.88
C GLU A 345 44.27 32.93 -28.64
N ALA A 346 45.28 32.06 -28.81
CA ALA A 346 46.66 32.30 -28.40
C ALA A 346 46.93 31.68 -27.02
N THR A 347 47.33 30.41 -27.08
CA THR A 347 48.15 29.72 -26.09
C THR A 347 49.26 30.64 -25.58
N ASN A 348 49.14 31.08 -24.32
CA ASN A 348 50.24 31.65 -23.59
C ASN A 348 50.72 30.69 -22.50
N LYS A 349 52.03 30.65 -22.37
CA LYS A 349 52.84 29.59 -21.80
C LYS A 349 53.37 30.07 -20.45
N GLY A 350 53.05 29.32 -19.41
CA GLY A 350 53.88 29.14 -18.24
C GLY A 350 53.81 30.25 -17.19
N GLU A 351 53.18 29.93 -16.07
CA GLU A 351 53.73 30.23 -14.75
C GLU A 351 53.30 29.11 -13.81
N ARG A 352 54.31 28.49 -13.21
CA ARG A 352 54.25 27.24 -12.45
C ARG A 352 54.28 27.65 -10.98
N GLU A 353 53.13 28.06 -10.46
CA GLU A 353 52.95 28.21 -9.02
C GLU A 353 52.89 26.81 -8.41
N ALA A 354 53.75 26.57 -7.42
CA ALA A 354 53.78 25.34 -6.66
C ALA A 354 52.49 25.26 -5.81
N HIS A 355 51.45 24.68 -6.40
CA HIS A 355 50.25 24.28 -5.70
C HIS A 355 50.67 23.25 -4.66
N VAL A 356 50.66 23.65 -3.39
CA VAL A 356 50.71 22.71 -2.27
C VAL A 356 49.42 21.92 -2.38
N GLU A 357 49.55 20.67 -2.80
CA GLU A 357 48.50 19.67 -2.86
C GLU A 357 48.17 19.33 -1.39
N HIS A 358 47.25 20.12 -0.79
CA HIS A 358 46.56 19.67 0.40
C HIS A 358 45.67 18.51 -0.06
N ASP A 359 46.11 17.29 0.24
CA ASP A 359 45.30 16.08 0.07
C ASP A 359 43.92 16.37 0.64
N ALA A 360 42.92 16.47 -0.25
CA ALA A 360 41.54 16.69 0.18
C ALA A 360 41.19 15.57 1.17
N PRO A 361 40.61 15.91 2.33
CA PRO A 361 40.25 14.91 3.32
C PRO A 361 39.39 13.82 2.64
N PRO A 362 39.67 12.54 2.91
CA PRO A 362 38.93 11.45 2.30
C PRO A 362 37.42 11.68 2.55
N PRO A 363 36.56 11.53 1.54
CA PRO A 363 35.14 11.82 1.68
C PRO A 363 34.57 11.02 2.85
N ALA A 364 33.83 11.71 3.73
CA ALA A 364 33.20 11.12 4.90
C ALA A 364 32.49 9.81 4.52
N LYS A 365 32.78 8.74 5.26
CA LYS A 365 32.20 7.42 4.99
C LYS A 365 30.72 7.49 5.31
N HIS A 366 29.90 7.62 4.27
CA HIS A 366 28.45 7.57 4.42
C HIS A 366 28.05 6.22 5.03
N TYR A 367 27.56 6.25 6.27
CA TYR A 367 27.11 5.06 6.96
C TYR A 367 25.80 4.60 6.31
N THR A 368 25.81 3.40 5.72
CA THR A 368 24.60 2.78 5.20
C THR A 368 24.06 1.79 6.24
N PRO A 369 22.87 2.01 6.82
CA PRO A 369 22.31 1.10 7.81
C PRO A 369 22.15 -0.31 7.23
N ALA A 370 22.46 -1.31 8.06
CA ALA A 370 22.29 -2.71 7.68
C ALA A 370 20.79 -3.00 7.46
N SER A 371 20.45 -3.67 6.36
CA SER A 371 19.06 -4.05 6.09
C SER A 371 18.51 -4.90 7.23
N ALA A 372 17.31 -4.57 7.72
CA ALA A 372 16.66 -5.34 8.77
C ALA A 372 16.56 -6.83 8.39
N LYS A 373 16.98 -7.68 9.32
CA LYS A 373 16.80 -9.14 9.22
C LYS A 373 15.62 -9.51 10.11
N TYR A 374 14.78 -10.43 9.63
CA TYR A 374 13.68 -10.92 10.46
C TYR A 374 14.21 -11.59 11.72
N VAL A 375 13.61 -11.24 12.84
CA VAL A 375 13.86 -11.88 14.12
C VAL A 375 12.51 -12.20 14.77
N ALA A 376 12.32 -13.46 15.14
CA ALA A 376 11.13 -13.89 15.87
C ALA A 376 11.21 -13.46 17.34
N PRO A 377 10.08 -13.09 17.98
CA PRO A 377 10.06 -12.81 19.41
C PRO A 377 10.45 -14.06 20.21
N PRO A 378 11.16 -13.90 21.35
CA PRO A 378 11.63 -15.03 22.16
C PRO A 378 10.46 -15.82 22.78
N THR A 379 9.31 -15.17 22.96
CA THR A 379 8.05 -15.77 23.42
C THR A 379 6.89 -15.19 22.61
N GLU A 380 5.89 -16.01 22.31
CA GLU A 380 4.66 -15.51 21.68
C GLU A 380 3.91 -14.60 22.66
N ALA A 381 3.51 -13.43 22.19
CA ALA A 381 2.83 -12.42 22.99
C ALA A 381 1.44 -12.14 22.43
N THR A 382 0.41 -12.45 23.20
CA THR A 382 -0.97 -12.11 22.85
C THR A 382 -1.28 -10.67 23.20
N ALA A 383 -1.92 -9.96 22.29
CA ALA A 383 -2.35 -8.58 22.52
C ALA A 383 -3.32 -8.52 23.71
N PRO A 384 -3.08 -7.65 24.71
CA PRO A 384 -4.01 -7.49 25.81
C PRO A 384 -5.31 -6.83 25.32
N ASP A 385 -6.40 -7.12 26.02
CA ASP A 385 -7.68 -6.42 25.82
C ASP A 385 -7.49 -4.91 26.08
N GLU A 386 -7.92 -4.09 25.14
CA GLU A 386 -7.82 -2.63 25.15
C GLU A 386 -8.46 -2.03 26.40
N ALA A 387 -9.55 -2.61 26.91
CA ALA A 387 -10.18 -2.16 28.15
C ALA A 387 -9.27 -2.36 29.38
N VAL A 388 -8.38 -3.36 29.36
CA VAL A 388 -7.38 -3.59 30.42
C VAL A 388 -6.25 -2.56 30.31
N VAL A 389 -5.80 -2.26 29.08
CA VAL A 389 -4.78 -1.23 28.82
C VAL A 389 -5.29 0.14 29.24
N LEU A 390 -6.53 0.50 28.91
CA LEU A 390 -7.15 1.76 29.33
C LEU A 390 -7.24 1.89 30.85
N ARG A 391 -7.59 0.81 31.56
CA ARG A 391 -7.58 0.81 33.03
C ARG A 391 -6.19 1.05 33.60
N ALA A 392 -5.17 0.43 33.01
CA ALA A 392 -3.78 0.65 33.41
C ALA A 392 -3.33 2.09 33.13
N PHE A 393 -3.68 2.64 31.96
CA PHE A 393 -3.39 4.02 31.61
C PHE A 393 -4.01 5.00 32.61
N ASN A 394 -5.30 4.85 32.93
CA ASN A 394 -5.94 5.73 33.91
C ASN A 394 -5.31 5.67 35.32
N ALA A 395 -4.64 4.57 35.67
CA ALA A 395 -3.99 4.40 36.97
C ALA A 395 -2.54 4.91 36.99
N GLU A 396 -1.82 4.83 35.87
CA GLU A 396 -0.37 5.01 35.79
C GLU A 396 0.07 6.12 34.83
N CYS A 397 -0.85 6.77 34.10
CA CYS A 397 -0.49 7.72 33.03
C CYS A 397 0.38 8.88 33.52
N MET A 398 1.29 9.31 32.65
CA MET A 398 2.07 10.51 32.88
C MET A 398 1.22 11.77 32.66
N ALA A 399 1.45 12.79 33.49
CA ALA A 399 0.75 14.06 33.35
C ALA A 399 1.04 14.70 31.99
N GLY A 400 -0.02 14.94 31.20
CA GLY A 400 0.06 15.54 29.86
C GLY A 400 -0.22 14.57 28.72
N GLU A 401 -0.13 13.26 28.96
CA GLU A 401 -0.45 12.25 27.97
C GLU A 401 -1.97 12.02 27.88
N THR A 402 -2.51 12.05 26.67
CA THR A 402 -3.95 11.83 26.43
C THR A 402 -4.25 10.49 25.77
N ASP A 403 -3.24 9.82 25.22
CA ASP A 403 -3.39 8.55 24.51
C ASP A 403 -2.69 7.42 25.27
N MET A 404 -3.40 6.30 25.48
CA MET A 404 -2.86 5.10 26.11
C MET A 404 -1.82 4.38 25.23
N PHE A 405 -1.78 4.69 23.93
CA PHE A 405 -0.83 4.16 22.97
C PHE A 405 0.31 5.12 22.62
N SER A 406 0.37 6.32 23.23
CA SER A 406 1.56 7.17 23.13
C SER A 406 2.81 6.40 23.61
N ALA A 407 3.94 6.62 22.94
CA ALA A 407 5.26 6.11 23.36
C ALA A 407 5.63 6.57 24.79
N TYR A 408 5.03 7.67 25.25
CA TYR A 408 5.32 8.33 26.52
C TYR A 408 4.18 8.21 27.53
N ALA A 409 3.09 7.51 27.18
CA ALA A 409 1.90 7.28 28.02
C ALA A 409 2.23 6.87 29.47
N PHE A 410 3.30 6.10 29.66
CA PHE A 410 3.76 5.58 30.96
C PHE A 410 5.19 6.04 31.31
N GLY A 411 5.70 7.09 30.65
CA GLY A 411 7.07 7.58 30.82
C GLY A 411 8.14 6.62 30.26
N GLY A 412 7.78 5.82 29.26
CA GLY A 412 8.62 4.78 28.66
C GLY A 412 7.92 3.40 28.64
N PRO A 413 8.69 2.30 28.61
CA PRO A 413 8.11 0.96 28.59
C PRO A 413 7.43 0.64 29.93
N ARG A 414 6.24 0.03 29.87
CA ARG A 414 5.54 -0.41 31.08
C ARG A 414 6.35 -1.46 31.84
N LYS A 415 6.40 -1.32 33.16
CA LYS A 415 7.09 -2.26 34.08
C LYS A 415 6.19 -3.40 34.57
N GLN A 416 4.88 -3.29 34.34
CA GLN A 416 3.88 -4.21 34.85
C GLN A 416 2.87 -4.57 33.76
N LEU A 417 2.19 -5.71 33.95
CA LEU A 417 1.12 -6.16 33.05
C LEU A 417 -0.07 -5.19 33.06
N PRO A 418 -0.88 -5.14 31.97
CA PRO A 418 -0.65 -5.77 30.67
C PRO A 418 0.41 -5.06 29.79
N TYR A 419 1.33 -5.80 29.20
CA TYR A 419 2.29 -5.23 28.24
C TYR A 419 1.60 -4.92 26.91
N ARG A 420 1.71 -3.67 26.42
CA ARG A 420 1.17 -3.30 25.10
C ARG A 420 1.99 -3.96 24.01
N MET A 421 1.35 -4.21 22.86
CA MET A 421 2.08 -4.64 21.67
C MET A 421 2.85 -3.44 21.10
N LEU A 422 4.16 -3.59 20.89
CA LEU A 422 5.03 -2.48 20.47
C LEU A 422 4.57 -1.84 19.17
N HIS A 423 3.98 -2.64 18.28
CA HIS A 423 3.50 -2.17 17.00
C HIS A 423 2.16 -1.39 17.04
N ASN A 424 1.51 -1.36 18.21
CA ASN A 424 0.32 -0.54 18.45
C ASN A 424 0.66 0.76 19.18
N ILE A 425 1.88 0.91 19.69
CA ILE A 425 2.36 2.13 20.35
C ILE A 425 2.77 3.13 19.27
N GLU A 426 2.45 4.41 19.41
CA GLU A 426 2.87 5.45 18.47
C GLU A 426 4.40 5.53 18.33
N GLN A 427 4.88 6.03 17.18
CA GLN A 427 6.31 6.25 16.99
C GLN A 427 6.80 7.33 17.99
N PRO A 428 7.98 7.13 18.60
CA PRO A 428 8.58 8.11 19.49
C PRO A 428 8.93 9.40 18.75
N ASP A 429 9.15 10.48 19.49
CA ASP A 429 9.62 11.75 18.93
C ASP A 429 10.94 11.56 18.18
N LYS A 430 11.12 12.30 17.09
CA LYS A 430 12.33 12.17 16.24
C LYS A 430 13.62 12.47 16.99
N GLY A 431 13.59 13.39 17.96
CA GLY A 431 14.73 13.74 18.81
C GLY A 431 14.95 12.80 19.99
N ASP A 432 14.14 11.75 20.15
CA ASP A 432 14.34 10.75 21.19
C ASP A 432 15.10 9.55 20.63
N PHE A 433 16.35 9.43 21.07
CA PHE A 433 17.27 8.35 20.69
C PHE A 433 17.52 7.39 21.84
N SER A 434 16.65 7.41 22.85
CA SER A 434 16.71 6.47 23.97
C SER A 434 16.60 5.03 23.49
N GLY A 435 17.12 4.10 24.30
CA GLY A 435 17.00 2.67 24.00
C GLY A 435 15.54 2.20 23.85
N TRP A 436 14.58 2.90 24.47
CA TRP A 436 13.15 2.67 24.31
C TRP A 436 12.68 3.07 22.91
N ALA A 437 12.98 4.31 22.50
CA ALA A 437 12.59 4.82 21.19
C ALA A 437 13.15 3.95 20.05
N GLU A 438 14.43 3.57 20.15
CA GLU A 438 15.04 2.68 19.17
C GLU A 438 14.44 1.27 19.15
N ASN A 439 14.02 0.74 20.31
CA ASN A 439 13.32 -0.54 20.36
C ASN A 439 11.96 -0.47 19.65
N LEU A 440 11.22 0.65 19.80
CA LEU A 440 9.96 0.87 19.09
C LEU A 440 10.18 0.96 17.58
N ARG A 441 11.10 1.82 17.12
CA ARG A 441 11.42 1.98 15.69
C ARG A 441 11.81 0.66 15.05
N TRP A 442 12.66 -0.13 15.72
CA TRP A 442 13.03 -1.46 15.26
C TRP A 442 11.84 -2.41 15.18
N ALA A 443 10.97 -2.45 16.20
CA ALA A 443 9.78 -3.30 16.20
C ALA A 443 8.80 -2.91 15.08
N PHE A 444 8.69 -1.61 14.77
CA PHE A 444 7.95 -1.10 13.62
C PHE A 444 8.54 -1.55 12.30
N GLU A 445 9.85 -1.46 12.12
CA GLU A 445 10.52 -1.92 10.91
C GLU A 445 10.35 -3.43 10.72
N GLN A 446 10.49 -4.23 11.78
CA GLN A 446 10.23 -5.67 11.74
C GLN A 446 8.81 -5.97 11.26
N ARG A 447 7.81 -5.25 11.78
CA ARG A 447 6.42 -5.42 11.34
C ARG A 447 6.25 -4.99 9.88
N ALA A 448 6.76 -3.83 9.50
CA ALA A 448 6.64 -3.30 8.15
C ALA A 448 7.26 -4.25 7.11
N CYS A 449 8.40 -4.86 7.43
CA CYS A 449 9.12 -5.75 6.53
C CYS A 449 8.61 -7.20 6.53
N PHE A 450 8.16 -7.73 7.68
CA PHE A 450 7.98 -9.18 7.85
C PHE A 450 6.61 -9.65 8.31
N TYR A 451 5.69 -8.75 8.70
CA TYR A 451 4.38 -9.12 9.22
C TYR A 451 3.62 -10.08 8.30
N HIS A 452 3.66 -9.82 6.99
CA HIS A 452 2.96 -10.63 6.00
C HIS A 452 3.56 -12.01 5.78
N ALA A 453 4.88 -12.17 5.98
CA ALA A 453 5.57 -13.44 5.76
C ALA A 453 5.41 -14.39 6.95
N MET A 454 5.37 -13.86 8.17
CA MET A 454 5.55 -14.68 9.38
C MET A 454 4.30 -14.80 10.26
N GLN A 455 3.32 -13.89 10.13
CA GLN A 455 2.07 -13.89 10.92
C GLN A 455 2.24 -14.01 12.44
N THR A 456 3.44 -13.72 12.96
CA THR A 456 3.72 -13.88 14.39
C THR A 456 3.03 -12.78 15.18
N GLU A 457 2.39 -13.17 16.30
CA GLU A 457 1.91 -12.21 17.28
C GLU A 457 3.14 -11.45 17.83
N GLY A 458 3.18 -10.14 17.58
CA GLY A 458 4.42 -9.37 17.51
C GLY A 458 5.15 -9.12 18.85
N TRP A 459 6.05 -8.15 18.84
CA TRP A 459 6.80 -7.74 20.04
C TRP A 459 5.89 -6.97 21.02
N ASN A 460 6.13 -7.09 22.33
CA ASN A 460 5.42 -6.36 23.39
C ASN A 460 6.40 -5.67 24.36
N GLU A 461 5.88 -4.90 25.30
CA GLU A 461 6.66 -4.16 26.30
C GLU A 461 7.31 -5.02 27.40
N SER A 462 7.23 -6.35 27.33
CA SER A 462 7.82 -7.19 28.38
C SER A 462 9.34 -6.99 28.43
N PRO A 463 9.96 -7.00 29.63
CA PRO A 463 11.42 -6.84 29.77
C PRO A 463 12.21 -7.83 28.91
N ALA A 464 11.75 -9.08 28.83
CA ALA A 464 12.37 -10.12 28.01
C ALA A 464 12.38 -9.76 26.51
N HIS A 465 11.28 -9.20 25.99
CA HIS A 465 11.21 -8.76 24.60
C HIS A 465 12.12 -7.55 24.37
N LEU A 466 12.05 -6.52 25.22
CA LEU A 466 12.83 -5.30 25.05
C LEU A 466 14.35 -5.54 25.15
N GLU A 467 14.79 -6.39 26.08
CA GLU A 467 16.19 -6.77 26.20
C GLU A 467 16.66 -7.54 24.97
N PHE A 468 15.83 -8.48 24.47
CA PHE A 468 16.16 -9.26 23.29
C PHE A 468 16.24 -8.39 22.03
N ILE A 469 15.37 -7.39 21.88
CA ILE A 469 15.45 -6.40 20.80
C ILE A 469 16.77 -5.62 20.91
N ALA A 470 17.10 -5.09 22.09
CA ALA A 470 18.31 -4.32 22.29
C ALA A 470 19.58 -5.13 21.94
N GLN A 471 19.67 -6.38 22.40
CA GLN A 471 20.78 -7.28 22.05
C GLN A 471 20.82 -7.56 20.54
N THR A 472 19.67 -7.70 19.90
CA THR A 472 19.56 -7.95 18.46
C THR A 472 20.03 -6.74 17.66
N ARG A 473 19.60 -5.52 18.02
CA ARG A 473 20.04 -4.28 17.39
C ARG A 473 21.56 -4.14 17.45
N GLN A 474 22.14 -4.36 18.64
CA GLN A 474 23.59 -4.33 18.82
C GLN A 474 24.31 -5.37 17.95
N LYS A 475 23.83 -6.63 17.91
CA LYS A 475 24.42 -7.70 17.08
C LYS A 475 24.31 -7.43 15.58
N GLN A 476 23.24 -6.78 15.14
CA GLN A 476 23.00 -6.45 13.74
C GLN A 476 23.65 -5.12 13.34
N VAL A 477 24.21 -4.38 14.30
CA VAL A 477 24.68 -3.00 14.13
C VAL A 477 23.57 -2.17 13.49
N TRP A 478 22.35 -2.31 14.03
CA TRP A 478 21.18 -1.59 13.57
C TRP A 478 21.00 -0.30 14.37
N ALA A 479 20.72 0.79 13.66
CA ALA A 479 20.36 2.10 14.19
C ALA A 479 19.24 2.68 13.33
N SER A 480 18.35 3.48 13.93
CA SER A 480 17.33 4.23 13.17
C SER A 480 17.95 5.31 12.29
N GLU A 481 17.19 5.78 11.28
CA GLU A 481 17.60 6.93 10.47
C GLU A 481 17.77 8.18 11.34
N GLU A 482 16.89 8.37 12.33
CA GLU A 482 16.95 9.51 13.23
C GLU A 482 18.25 9.52 14.05
N LEU A 483 18.67 8.39 14.63
CA LEU A 483 19.94 8.32 15.38
C LEU A 483 21.16 8.59 14.49
N LEU A 484 21.11 8.15 13.23
CA LEU A 484 22.19 8.42 12.28
C LEU A 484 22.25 9.89 11.87
N GLU A 485 21.10 10.54 11.69
CA GLU A 485 21.03 11.99 11.43
C GLU A 485 21.67 12.77 12.58
N GLN A 486 21.39 12.41 13.84
CA GLN A 486 21.98 13.08 15.00
C GLN A 486 23.50 12.90 15.07
N ILE A 487 24.01 11.67 14.88
CA ILE A 487 25.46 11.42 14.91
C ILE A 487 26.17 12.25 13.83
N MET A 488 25.55 12.39 12.65
CA MET A 488 26.10 13.22 11.57
C MET A 488 26.05 14.72 11.88
N GLU A 489 25.03 15.20 12.57
CA GLU A 489 24.94 16.60 13.03
C GLU A 489 26.02 16.90 14.09
N GLU A 490 26.21 16.01 15.07
CA GLU A 490 27.23 16.16 16.11
C GLU A 490 28.66 16.11 15.53
N GLU A 491 28.95 15.20 14.59
CA GLU A 491 30.25 15.14 13.90
C GLU A 491 30.53 16.40 13.06
N GLY A 492 29.49 17.04 12.52
CA GLY A 492 29.62 18.28 11.74
C GLY A 492 29.91 19.52 12.59
N GLU A 493 29.35 19.59 13.80
CA GLU A 493 29.58 20.70 14.73
C GLU A 493 31.01 20.69 15.30
N GLU A 494 31.59 19.51 15.55
CA GLU A 494 32.98 19.39 16.05
C GLU A 494 34.02 19.89 15.03
N GLU A 495 33.76 19.71 13.72
CA GLU A 495 34.66 20.22 12.67
C GLU A 495 34.63 21.75 12.55
N GLU A 496 33.48 22.41 12.80
CA GLU A 496 33.35 23.87 12.73
C GLU A 496 34.04 24.60 13.90
N ASP A 497 34.17 23.95 15.06
CA ASP A 497 34.83 24.53 16.25
C ASP A 497 36.37 24.39 16.22
N GLU A 498 36.92 23.51 15.36
CA GLU A 498 38.37 23.30 15.21
C GLU A 498 39.03 24.16 14.10
N GLU A 499 38.24 24.76 13.19
CA GLU A 499 38.69 25.73 12.16
C GLU A 499 38.72 27.18 12.69
#